data_AF-A0A0S4QTP3-F1
#
_entry.id   AF-A0A0S4QTP3-F1
#
_cell.length_a   1.000
_cell.length_b   1.000
_cell.length_c   1.000
_cell.angle_alpha   90.00
_cell.angle_beta   90.00
_cell.angle_gamma   90.00
#
_symmetry.space_group_name_H-M   'P 1'
#
loop_
_entity.id
_entity.type
_entity.pdbx_description
1 polymer ?
#
loop_
_entity_poly.entity_id
_entity_poly.type
_entity_poly.pdbx_seq_one_letter_code
_entity_poly.pdbx_strand_id
1 'polypeptide(L)'
;MRYAVMADLHGKRKALRRVLAAADKVGVDEVVCLGDYLEAKVPWRRHDPARFWPLDEVVDPDPELWADLVAVRRILGNQEERIRDLLTPEQTPDLLAPLLSGQSMTHIDCALGMHGHQIGWSHDEVSDSYLPRVEDVPAVPLILVGHTHRRAVFEIRWDAEVGDGGAHAPAPGAWREDEPEVDERVGSVRSVPVVSGVPVPVPTRAVGGRGLVTTVVNVGPAIGRPSNWLFFDADRGEIVFEEA
;
A
#
# COMPACT_ATOMS: atom_id res chain seq x y z
N MET A 1 -14.89 -13.31 0.96
CA MET A 1 -13.46 -13.63 1.10
C MET A 1 -12.88 -12.90 2.30
N ARG A 2 -11.96 -13.53 3.02
CA ARG A 2 -11.27 -13.00 4.19
C ARG A 2 -9.78 -12.90 3.94
N TYR A 3 -9.20 -11.76 4.27
CA TYR A 3 -7.79 -11.45 4.03
C TYR A 3 -7.08 -11.12 5.34
N ALA A 4 -5.84 -11.57 5.48
CA ALA A 4 -4.88 -10.96 6.37
C ALA A 4 -3.99 -10.02 5.56
N VAL A 5 -4.03 -8.72 5.86
CA VAL A 5 -3.25 -7.71 5.16
C VAL A 5 -2.19 -7.16 6.12
N MET A 6 -0.94 -7.09 5.68
CA MET A 6 0.18 -6.55 6.47
C MET A 6 1.07 -5.67 5.61
N ALA A 7 1.92 -4.86 6.25
CA ALA A 7 2.91 -4.02 5.58
C ALA A 7 4.14 -3.83 6.49
N ASP A 8 5.21 -3.27 5.91
CA ASP A 8 6.36 -2.77 6.65
C ASP A 8 7.02 -3.86 7.52
N LEU A 9 7.32 -5.03 6.93
CA LEU A 9 8.01 -6.13 7.63
C LEU A 9 9.51 -5.88 7.76
N HIS A 10 10.15 -5.10 6.87
CA HIS A 10 11.58 -4.74 6.91
C HIS A 10 12.51 -5.91 7.27
N GLY A 11 12.34 -7.04 6.60
CA GLY A 11 13.15 -8.24 6.83
C GLY A 11 12.87 -9.00 8.13
N LYS A 12 11.85 -8.66 8.92
CA LYS A 12 11.58 -9.30 10.22
C LYS A 12 10.79 -10.60 10.07
N ARG A 13 11.49 -11.68 9.72
CA ARG A 13 10.95 -13.05 9.62
C ARG A 13 10.09 -13.50 10.82
N LYS A 14 10.47 -13.13 12.05
CA LYS A 14 9.68 -13.46 13.25
C LYS A 14 8.33 -12.74 13.29
N ALA A 15 8.25 -11.51 12.79
CA ALA A 15 6.99 -10.78 12.70
C ALA A 15 6.08 -11.41 11.65
N LEU A 16 6.62 -11.73 10.47
CA LEU A 16 5.90 -12.48 9.42
C LEU A 16 5.26 -13.75 9.98
N ARG A 17 6.05 -14.61 10.65
CA ARG A 17 5.55 -15.86 11.22
C ARG A 17 4.48 -15.67 12.30
N ARG A 18 4.55 -14.58 13.09
CA ARG A 18 3.48 -14.24 14.05
C ARG A 18 2.18 -13.89 13.33
N VAL A 19 2.25 -13.02 12.32
CA VAL A 19 1.07 -12.63 11.53
C VAL A 19 0.47 -13.85 10.83
N LEU A 20 1.27 -14.68 10.17
CA LEU A 20 0.79 -15.90 9.52
C LEU A 20 0.09 -16.85 10.51
N ALA A 21 0.67 -17.05 11.70
CA ALA A 21 0.06 -17.90 12.73
C ALA A 21 -1.22 -17.28 13.33
N ALA A 22 -1.33 -15.96 13.42
CA ALA A 22 -2.55 -15.29 13.86
C ALA A 22 -3.65 -15.37 12.79
N ALA A 23 -3.30 -15.15 11.53
CA ALA A 23 -4.18 -15.25 10.38
C ALA A 23 -4.76 -16.66 10.21
N ASP A 24 -3.93 -17.69 10.38
CA ASP A 24 -4.36 -19.10 10.34
C ASP A 24 -5.40 -19.41 11.43
N LYS A 25 -5.19 -18.93 12.66
CA LYS A 25 -6.13 -19.14 13.78
C LYS A 25 -7.52 -18.58 13.52
N VAL A 26 -7.65 -17.48 12.77
CA VAL A 26 -8.94 -16.87 12.45
C VAL A 26 -9.51 -17.34 11.11
N GLY A 27 -8.76 -18.17 10.36
CA GLY A 27 -9.19 -18.76 9.10
C GLY A 27 -9.39 -17.74 7.98
N VAL A 28 -8.33 -17.01 7.63
CA VAL A 28 -8.32 -16.18 6.40
C VAL A 28 -8.15 -17.05 5.15
N ASP A 29 -8.67 -16.59 4.02
CA ASP A 29 -8.56 -17.25 2.73
C ASP A 29 -7.22 -16.91 2.03
N GLU A 30 -6.71 -15.69 2.25
CA GLU A 30 -5.48 -15.21 1.60
C GLU A 30 -4.71 -14.23 2.52
N VAL A 31 -3.38 -14.25 2.41
CA VAL A 31 -2.49 -13.28 3.08
C VAL A 31 -1.87 -12.36 2.03
N VAL A 32 -1.91 -11.05 2.28
CA VAL A 32 -1.37 -10.02 1.40
C VAL A 32 -0.37 -9.13 2.15
N CYS A 33 0.80 -8.91 1.57
CA CYS A 33 1.79 -7.95 2.06
C CYS A 33 1.86 -6.73 1.13
N LEU A 34 1.56 -5.55 1.65
CA LEU A 34 1.51 -4.29 0.91
C LEU A 34 2.90 -3.64 0.72
N GLY A 35 3.98 -4.41 0.60
CA GLY A 35 5.33 -3.88 0.40
C GLY A 35 6.13 -3.60 1.67
N ASP A 36 7.38 -3.17 1.46
CA ASP A 36 8.44 -3.00 2.45
C ASP A 36 8.62 -4.27 3.29
N TYR A 37 8.65 -5.43 2.61
CA TYR A 37 8.88 -6.72 3.28
C TYR A 37 10.35 -7.11 3.39
N LEU A 38 11.20 -6.50 2.57
CA LEU A 38 12.65 -6.48 2.70
C LEU A 38 13.11 -5.12 3.24
N GLU A 39 14.38 -5.04 3.62
CA GLU A 39 15.01 -3.78 4.01
C GLU A 39 16.18 -3.49 3.06
N ALA A 40 16.11 -2.37 2.35
CA ALA A 40 17.22 -1.91 1.54
C ALA A 40 18.24 -1.21 2.45
N LYS A 41 19.44 -1.79 2.54
CA LYS A 41 20.51 -1.32 3.43
C LYS A 41 21.25 -0.09 2.89
N VAL A 42 21.21 0.13 1.58
CA VAL A 42 21.81 1.30 0.94
C VAL A 42 20.85 2.49 1.11
N PRO A 43 21.25 3.55 1.84
CA PRO A 43 20.40 4.72 2.00
C PRO A 43 20.37 5.56 0.72
N TRP A 44 19.32 6.36 0.55
CA TRP A 44 19.11 7.17 -0.67
C TRP A 44 20.29 8.08 -1.04
N ARG A 45 20.96 8.67 -0.05
CA ARG A 45 22.18 9.49 -0.24
C ARG A 45 23.36 8.75 -0.88
N ARG A 46 23.34 7.41 -0.89
CA ARG A 46 24.35 6.54 -1.48
C ARG A 46 23.78 5.71 -2.65
N HIS A 47 22.53 5.95 -3.04
CA HIS A 47 21.88 5.21 -4.11
C HIS A 47 22.55 5.52 -5.44
N ASP A 48 23.18 4.51 -6.04
CA ASP A 48 23.88 4.61 -7.32
C ASP A 48 23.74 3.29 -8.09
N PRO A 49 22.79 3.20 -9.03
CA PRO A 49 22.59 2.02 -9.88
C PRO A 49 23.77 1.70 -10.81
N ALA A 50 24.66 2.67 -11.09
CA ALA A 50 25.82 2.45 -11.96
C ALA A 50 26.98 1.78 -11.22
N ARG A 51 26.95 1.79 -9.89
CA ARG A 51 27.94 1.14 -9.03
C ARG A 51 27.61 -0.34 -8.83
N PHE A 52 28.65 -1.18 -8.81
CA PHE A 52 28.51 -2.54 -8.31
C PHE A 52 28.31 -2.56 -6.78
N TRP A 53 27.24 -3.22 -6.34
CA TRP A 53 26.93 -3.43 -4.93
C TRP A 53 26.93 -4.93 -4.59
N PRO A 54 27.74 -5.39 -3.61
CA PRO A 54 27.60 -6.73 -3.07
C PRO A 54 26.17 -6.98 -2.54
N LEU A 55 25.62 -8.17 -2.75
CA LEU A 55 24.24 -8.51 -2.36
C LEU A 55 23.95 -8.19 -0.89
N ASP A 56 24.86 -8.59 0.00
CA ASP A 56 24.78 -8.39 1.45
C ASP A 56 24.98 -6.93 1.89
N GLU A 57 25.48 -6.06 1.02
CA GLU A 57 25.46 -4.61 1.22
C GLU A 57 24.12 -3.96 0.81
N VAL A 58 23.34 -4.61 -0.05
CA VAL A 58 22.03 -4.10 -0.52
C VAL A 58 20.88 -4.61 0.33
N VAL A 59 20.86 -5.90 0.65
CA VAL A 59 19.79 -6.56 1.41
C VAL A 59 20.38 -7.71 2.22
N ASP A 60 19.86 -7.94 3.43
CA ASP A 60 20.32 -9.07 4.24
C ASP A 60 19.90 -10.40 3.57
N PRO A 61 20.84 -11.32 3.28
CA PRO A 61 20.50 -12.63 2.74
C PRO A 61 19.75 -13.48 3.79
N ASP A 62 18.46 -13.71 3.57
CA ASP A 62 17.63 -14.59 4.41
C ASP A 62 16.76 -15.50 3.53
N PRO A 63 17.31 -16.63 3.05
CA PRO A 63 16.60 -17.55 2.16
C PRO A 63 15.31 -18.14 2.77
N GLU A 64 15.24 -18.29 4.09
CA GLU A 64 14.02 -18.75 4.75
C GLU A 64 12.94 -17.68 4.70
N LEU A 65 13.28 -16.42 5.00
CA LEU A 65 12.32 -15.31 4.85
C LEU A 65 11.85 -15.22 3.41
N TRP A 66 12.77 -15.33 2.44
CA TRP A 66 12.40 -15.23 1.03
C TRP A 66 11.44 -16.33 0.61
N ALA A 67 11.70 -17.58 1.04
CA ALA A 67 10.79 -18.70 0.81
C ALA A 67 9.42 -18.48 1.47
N ASP A 68 9.39 -18.02 2.73
CA ASP A 68 8.15 -17.69 3.45
C ASP A 68 7.36 -16.59 2.70
N LEU A 69 8.03 -15.57 2.17
CA LEU A 69 7.41 -14.48 1.43
C LEU A 69 6.87 -14.90 0.06
N VAL A 70 7.55 -15.81 -0.66
CA VAL A 70 7.10 -16.30 -1.97
C VAL A 70 5.68 -16.88 -1.92
N ALA A 71 5.28 -17.46 -0.79
CA ALA A 71 3.96 -18.05 -0.58
C ALA A 71 2.83 -17.04 -0.29
N VAL A 72 3.15 -15.77 -0.02
CA VAL A 72 2.20 -14.70 0.32
C VAL A 72 1.96 -13.83 -0.90
N ARG A 73 0.74 -13.29 -1.12
CA ARG A 73 0.58 -12.29 -2.20
C ARG A 73 1.28 -10.98 -1.81
N ARG A 74 2.00 -10.36 -2.74
CA ARG A 74 2.87 -9.21 -2.45
C ARG A 74 2.60 -8.07 -3.42
N ILE A 75 2.81 -6.86 -2.91
CA ILE A 75 2.86 -5.61 -3.66
C ILE A 75 4.23 -5.00 -3.40
N LEU A 76 4.86 -4.37 -4.39
CA LEU A 76 6.16 -3.74 -4.21
C LEU A 76 6.04 -2.46 -3.36
N GLY A 77 6.88 -2.36 -2.32
CA GLY A 77 7.14 -1.11 -1.60
C GLY A 77 8.40 -0.41 -2.09
N ASN A 78 8.68 0.76 -1.52
CA ASN A 78 9.87 1.55 -1.87
C ASN A 78 11.19 0.83 -1.54
N GLN A 79 11.21 -0.08 -0.56
CA GLN A 79 12.41 -0.86 -0.25
C GLN A 79 12.72 -1.89 -1.34
N GLU A 80 11.72 -2.62 -1.83
CA GLU A 80 11.91 -3.59 -2.92
C GLU A 80 12.30 -2.90 -4.23
N GLU A 81 11.68 -1.75 -4.54
CA GLU A 81 12.05 -0.95 -5.70
C GLU A 81 13.52 -0.50 -5.61
N ARG A 82 13.97 -0.03 -4.44
CA ARG A 82 15.38 0.33 -4.22
C ARG A 82 16.34 -0.86 -4.36
N ILE A 83 15.99 -2.03 -3.84
CA ILE A 83 16.83 -3.23 -3.95
C ILE A 83 16.95 -3.63 -5.43
N ARG A 84 15.82 -3.62 -6.16
CA ARG A 84 15.76 -3.94 -7.59
C ARG A 84 16.63 -2.99 -8.42
N ASP A 85 16.62 -1.70 -8.10
CA ASP A 85 17.39 -0.71 -8.84
C ASP A 85 18.91 -0.84 -8.63
N LEU A 86 19.34 -1.43 -7.51
CA LEU A 86 20.75 -1.56 -7.14
C LEU A 86 21.40 -2.88 -7.55
N LEU A 87 20.61 -3.92 -7.84
CA LEU A 87 21.11 -5.25 -8.19
C LEU A 87 20.86 -5.55 -9.68
N THR A 88 21.87 -6.03 -10.38
CA THR A 88 21.66 -6.59 -11.72
C THR A 88 20.99 -7.97 -11.63
N PRO A 89 20.36 -8.47 -12.71
CA PRO A 89 19.80 -9.81 -12.74
C PRO A 89 20.81 -10.91 -12.36
N GLU A 90 22.08 -10.75 -12.75
CA GLU A 90 23.15 -11.71 -12.43
C GLU A 90 23.55 -11.70 -10.95
N GLN A 91 23.31 -10.58 -10.24
CA GLN A 91 23.57 -10.46 -8.80
C GLN A 91 22.40 -10.97 -7.95
N THR A 92 21.22 -11.15 -8.55
CA THR A 92 19.96 -11.41 -7.84
C THR A 92 19.73 -12.92 -7.72
N PRO A 93 19.74 -13.50 -6.50
CA PRO A 93 19.45 -14.92 -6.33
C PRO A 93 18.03 -15.31 -6.79
N ASP A 94 17.87 -16.55 -7.24
CA ASP A 94 16.57 -17.09 -7.72
C ASP A 94 15.44 -16.97 -6.71
N LEU A 95 15.74 -17.06 -5.40
CA LEU A 95 14.75 -16.90 -4.34
C LEU A 95 14.37 -15.43 -4.09
N LEU A 96 15.26 -14.49 -4.42
CA LEU A 96 15.02 -13.06 -4.25
C LEU A 96 14.32 -12.45 -5.47
N ALA A 97 14.64 -12.90 -6.69
CA ALA A 97 14.10 -12.33 -7.92
C ALA A 97 12.56 -12.24 -7.96
N PRO A 98 11.78 -13.28 -7.55
CA PRO A 98 10.32 -13.22 -7.50
C PRO A 98 9.75 -12.23 -6.47
N LEU A 99 10.58 -11.79 -5.51
CA LEU A 99 10.22 -10.80 -4.50
C LEU A 99 10.47 -9.37 -4.98
N LEU A 100 11.30 -9.19 -6.02
CA LEU A 100 11.59 -7.89 -6.62
C LEU A 100 10.78 -7.66 -7.91
N SER A 101 10.22 -8.74 -8.47
CA SER A 101 9.25 -8.70 -9.56
C SER A 101 7.83 -8.59 -9.02
N GLY A 102 7.03 -7.64 -9.51
CA GLY A 102 5.66 -7.50 -9.07
C GLY A 102 5.02 -6.20 -9.53
N GLN A 103 3.79 -5.98 -9.10
CA GLN A 103 3.06 -4.74 -9.31
C GLN A 103 3.18 -3.88 -8.05
N SER A 104 3.27 -2.56 -8.22
CA SER A 104 3.22 -1.60 -7.10
C SER A 104 1.78 -1.27 -6.67
N MET A 105 0.77 -1.70 -7.46
CA MET A 105 -0.66 -1.59 -7.15
C MET A 105 -1.43 -2.79 -7.70
N THR A 106 -2.41 -3.32 -6.97
CA THR A 106 -3.24 -4.45 -7.41
C THR A 106 -4.56 -4.52 -6.63
N HIS A 107 -5.59 -5.18 -7.18
CA HIS A 107 -6.86 -5.34 -6.48
C HIS A 107 -6.83 -6.46 -5.44
N ILE A 108 -7.31 -6.17 -4.22
CA ILE A 108 -7.55 -7.14 -3.15
C ILE A 108 -9.06 -7.16 -2.94
N ASP A 109 -9.74 -8.10 -3.61
CA ASP A 109 -11.20 -8.09 -3.74
C ASP A 109 -11.70 -6.72 -4.24
N CYS A 110 -12.60 -6.06 -3.51
CA CYS A 110 -13.13 -4.74 -3.82
C CYS A 110 -12.17 -3.58 -3.51
N ALA A 111 -11.04 -3.82 -2.83
CA ALA A 111 -10.08 -2.80 -2.48
C ALA A 111 -8.96 -2.64 -3.52
N LEU A 112 -8.40 -1.45 -3.64
CA LEU A 112 -7.10 -1.23 -4.27
C LEU A 112 -6.00 -1.35 -3.21
N GLY A 113 -5.08 -2.29 -3.39
CA GLY A 113 -3.88 -2.41 -2.57
C GLY A 113 -2.70 -1.69 -3.19
N MET A 114 -1.94 -0.97 -2.38
CA MET A 114 -0.69 -0.31 -2.74
C MET A 114 0.18 -0.13 -1.49
N HIS A 115 1.47 0.18 -1.63
CA HIS A 115 2.31 0.39 -0.45
C HIS A 115 2.02 1.71 0.26
N GLY A 116 1.84 2.80 -0.48
CA GLY A 116 1.59 4.13 0.05
C GLY A 116 2.72 5.12 -0.20
N HIS A 117 3.90 4.69 -0.68
CA HIS A 117 4.95 5.61 -1.14
C HIS A 117 4.59 6.32 -2.44
N GLN A 118 3.58 5.82 -3.16
CA GLN A 118 3.08 6.41 -4.39
C GLN A 118 2.18 7.65 -4.13
N ILE A 119 1.78 7.91 -2.88
CA ILE A 119 1.00 9.10 -2.52
C ILE A 119 1.82 10.03 -1.63
N GLY A 120 1.60 11.33 -1.78
CA GLY A 120 2.12 12.33 -0.87
C GLY A 120 1.45 12.23 0.50
N TRP A 121 2.22 12.53 1.55
CA TRP A 121 1.74 12.59 2.92
C TRP A 121 2.06 13.95 3.52
N SER A 122 1.11 14.52 4.25
CA SER A 122 1.24 15.79 4.96
C SER A 122 1.10 15.54 6.45
N HIS A 123 2.08 15.98 7.25
CA HIS A 123 1.99 15.88 8.71
C HIS A 123 0.99 16.92 9.23
N ASP A 124 -0.01 16.45 9.95
CA ASP A 124 -0.91 17.29 10.73
C ASP A 124 -0.41 17.35 12.18
N GLU A 125 0.13 18.50 12.56
CA GLU A 125 0.68 18.74 13.90
C GLU A 125 -0.37 18.62 15.00
N VAL A 126 -1.66 18.88 14.69
CA VAL A 126 -2.74 18.86 15.70
C VAL A 126 -3.08 17.43 16.11
N SER A 127 -3.19 16.52 15.14
CA SER A 127 -3.48 15.11 15.40
C SER A 127 -2.24 14.22 15.53
N ASP A 128 -1.04 14.77 15.31
CA ASP A 128 0.22 14.03 15.17
C ASP A 128 0.10 12.84 14.21
N SER A 129 -0.52 13.10 13.05
CA SER A 129 -0.83 12.09 12.03
C SER A 129 -0.31 12.50 10.67
N TYR A 130 -0.11 11.53 9.78
CA TYR A 130 0.17 11.76 8.37
C TYR A 130 -1.12 11.62 7.58
N LEU A 131 -1.60 12.72 7.03
CA LEU A 131 -2.78 12.75 6.16
C LEU A 131 -2.34 12.51 4.70
N PRO A 132 -3.07 11.69 3.93
CA PRO A 132 -2.80 11.54 2.51
C PRO A 132 -3.11 12.85 1.77
N ARG A 133 -2.26 13.20 0.79
CA ARG A 133 -2.50 14.29 -0.15
C ARG A 133 -3.52 13.84 -1.19
N VAL A 134 -4.66 14.53 -1.22
CA VAL A 134 -5.86 14.10 -1.94
C VAL A 134 -5.60 13.95 -3.44
N GLU A 135 -4.80 14.85 -4.00
CA GLU A 135 -4.42 14.87 -5.42
C GLU A 135 -3.71 13.59 -5.89
N ASP A 136 -3.02 12.89 -4.99
CA ASP A 136 -2.29 11.67 -5.33
C ASP A 136 -3.13 10.40 -5.10
N VAL A 137 -4.28 10.50 -4.43
CA VAL A 137 -5.08 9.32 -4.05
C VAL A 137 -6.00 8.89 -5.20
N PRO A 138 -5.96 7.61 -5.62
CA PRO A 138 -6.94 7.10 -6.57
C PRO A 138 -8.38 7.25 -6.07
N ALA A 139 -9.25 7.82 -6.89
CA ALA A 139 -10.67 7.98 -6.53
C ALA A 139 -11.43 6.65 -6.70
N VAL A 140 -11.21 5.72 -5.77
CA VAL A 140 -11.87 4.41 -5.69
C VAL A 140 -12.47 4.20 -4.29
N PRO A 141 -13.47 3.33 -4.10
CA PRO A 141 -14.18 3.25 -2.82
C PRO A 141 -13.28 2.91 -1.63
N LEU A 142 -12.32 1.99 -1.81
CA LEU A 142 -11.48 1.48 -0.72
C LEU A 142 -10.04 1.30 -1.19
N ILE A 143 -9.10 1.81 -0.42
CA ILE A 143 -7.66 1.64 -0.62
C ILE A 143 -7.04 1.09 0.67
N LEU A 144 -6.18 0.08 0.54
CA LEU A 144 -5.35 -0.44 1.62
C LEU A 144 -3.89 -0.04 1.38
N VAL A 145 -3.26 0.57 2.38
CA VAL A 145 -1.87 1.05 2.34
C VAL A 145 -1.07 0.68 3.59
N GLY A 146 0.26 0.79 3.51
CA GLY A 146 1.24 0.74 4.60
C GLY A 146 2.06 2.03 4.66
N HIS A 147 3.39 1.92 4.63
CA HIS A 147 4.36 3.00 4.43
C HIS A 147 4.55 3.99 5.61
N THR A 148 3.46 4.52 6.17
CA THR A 148 3.57 5.54 7.24
C THR A 148 3.93 4.93 8.60
N HIS A 149 3.87 3.61 8.73
CA HIS A 149 4.02 2.87 9.99
C HIS A 149 3.00 3.33 11.06
N ARG A 150 1.85 3.87 10.65
CA ARG A 150 0.77 4.29 11.53
C ARG A 150 -0.53 3.61 11.13
N ARG A 151 -1.21 3.01 12.11
CA ARG A 151 -2.59 2.55 11.94
C ARG A 151 -3.49 3.78 11.80
N ALA A 152 -4.21 3.88 10.69
CA ALA A 152 -5.12 4.99 10.46
C ALA A 152 -6.20 4.61 9.46
N VAL A 153 -7.34 5.28 9.57
CA VAL A 153 -8.38 5.26 8.54
C VAL A 153 -8.71 6.71 8.19
N PHE A 154 -8.78 6.99 6.90
CA PHE A 154 -9.16 8.30 6.38
C PHE A 154 -10.36 8.14 5.45
N GLU A 155 -11.21 9.16 5.42
CA GLU A 155 -12.20 9.33 4.37
C GLU A 155 -11.86 10.56 3.56
N ILE A 156 -11.79 10.40 2.25
CA ILE A 156 -11.69 11.48 1.28
C ILE A 156 -13.05 11.63 0.62
N ARG A 157 -13.64 12.81 0.75
CA ARG A 157 -14.84 13.18 0.02
C ARG A 157 -14.41 13.97 -1.20
N TRP A 158 -14.71 13.43 -2.38
CA TRP A 158 -14.43 14.09 -3.64
C TRP A 158 -15.52 15.09 -3.94
N ASP A 159 -15.14 16.31 -4.29
CA ASP A 159 -16.09 17.29 -4.79
C ASP A 159 -16.62 16.80 -6.15
N ALA A 160 -17.94 16.87 -6.35
CA ALA A 160 -18.49 16.58 -7.66
C ALA A 160 -17.94 17.62 -8.62
N GLU A 161 -17.35 17.19 -9.75
CA GLU A 161 -16.98 18.11 -10.83
C GLU A 161 -18.14 19.06 -11.08
N VAL A 162 -17.89 20.37 -10.94
CA VAL A 162 -18.77 21.37 -11.53
C VAL A 162 -18.49 21.31 -13.03
N GLY A 163 -19.06 20.30 -13.69
CA GLY A 163 -19.10 20.24 -15.14
C GLY A 163 -19.95 21.41 -15.63
N ASP A 164 -19.32 22.53 -15.97
CA ASP A 164 -19.97 23.54 -16.78
C ASP A 164 -20.26 22.91 -18.15
N GLY A 165 -21.51 23.00 -18.57
CA GLY A 165 -22.05 22.42 -19.80
C GLY A 165 -21.58 23.18 -21.05
N GLY A 166 -20.27 23.32 -21.23
CA GLY A 166 -19.66 23.93 -22.41
C GLY A 166 -19.36 22.88 -23.47
N ALA A 167 -20.33 22.61 -24.34
CA ALA A 167 -20.08 21.86 -25.57
C ALA A 167 -19.07 22.61 -26.45
N HIS A 168 -17.81 22.21 -26.42
CA HIS A 168 -16.86 22.47 -27.49
C HIS A 168 -16.45 21.14 -28.12
N ALA A 169 -17.10 20.84 -29.24
CA ALA A 169 -16.65 19.79 -30.14
C ALA A 169 -15.22 20.15 -30.62
N PRO A 170 -14.22 19.26 -30.48
CA PRO A 170 -12.89 19.56 -31.00
C PRO A 170 -12.92 19.54 -32.53
N ALA A 171 -12.31 20.56 -33.14
CA ALA A 171 -12.03 20.58 -34.56
C ALA A 171 -10.99 19.48 -34.89
N PRO A 172 -11.09 18.80 -36.05
CA PRO A 172 -10.19 17.71 -36.36
C PRO A 172 -8.84 18.24 -36.82
N GLY A 173 -7.78 17.95 -36.06
CA GLY A 173 -6.39 18.12 -36.50
C GLY A 173 -5.50 18.90 -35.54
N ALA A 174 -5.15 18.31 -34.40
CA ALA A 174 -3.95 18.65 -33.66
C ALA A 174 -3.60 17.48 -32.72
N TRP A 175 -2.81 16.53 -33.21
CA TRP A 175 -2.08 15.63 -32.31
C TRP A 175 -0.91 16.43 -31.75
N ARG A 176 -1.04 16.90 -30.51
CA ARG A 176 0.10 17.29 -29.68
C ARG A 176 0.34 16.18 -28.66
N GLU A 177 1.60 15.90 -28.43
CA GLU A 177 2.08 15.00 -27.38
C GLU A 177 1.69 15.62 -26.04
N ASP A 178 0.61 15.14 -25.45
CA ASP A 178 0.08 15.69 -24.20
C ASP A 178 0.85 15.13 -23.00
N GLU A 179 1.44 16.05 -22.25
CA GLU A 179 1.81 15.89 -20.85
C GLU A 179 0.63 15.33 -20.05
N PRO A 180 0.85 14.55 -18.97
CA PRO A 180 -0.27 14.05 -18.19
C PRO A 180 -1.07 15.23 -17.63
N GLU A 181 -2.34 15.33 -18.04
CA GLU A 181 -3.33 16.20 -17.40
C GLU A 181 -3.26 15.93 -15.89
N VAL A 182 -2.78 16.91 -15.14
CA VAL A 182 -2.90 16.92 -13.69
C VAL A 182 -4.38 17.15 -13.42
N ASP A 183 -5.10 16.06 -13.20
CA ASP A 183 -6.49 16.07 -12.77
C ASP A 183 -6.52 16.70 -11.37
N GLU A 184 -6.72 18.03 -11.30
CA GLU A 184 -6.81 18.79 -10.05
C GLU A 184 -8.11 18.44 -9.31
N ARG A 185 -8.23 17.19 -8.85
CA ARG A 185 -9.36 16.74 -8.05
C ARG A 185 -9.26 17.35 -6.67
N VAL A 186 -10.21 18.24 -6.38
CA VAL A 186 -10.38 18.82 -5.06
C VAL A 186 -11.20 17.85 -4.21
N GLY A 187 -10.74 17.61 -2.99
CA GLY A 187 -11.46 16.82 -2.01
C GLY A 187 -11.01 17.15 -0.59
N SER A 188 -11.83 16.75 0.38
CA SER A 188 -11.53 16.96 1.80
C SER A 188 -11.21 15.63 2.46
N VAL A 189 -10.11 15.61 3.22
CA VAL A 189 -9.68 14.45 4.02
C VAL A 189 -10.10 14.61 5.47
N ARG A 190 -10.61 13.53 6.08
CA ARG A 190 -10.82 13.45 7.52
C ARG A 190 -10.32 12.12 8.08
N SER A 191 -9.75 12.16 9.27
CA SER A 191 -9.39 10.96 10.02
C SER A 191 -10.62 10.33 10.68
N VAL A 192 -10.69 9.01 10.65
CA VAL A 192 -11.70 8.22 11.35
C VAL A 192 -11.03 7.58 12.58
N PRO A 193 -11.56 7.78 13.80
CA PRO A 193 -11.03 7.12 14.98
C PRO A 193 -11.12 5.60 14.86
N VAL A 194 -10.05 4.91 15.21
CA VAL A 194 -9.98 3.44 15.18
C VAL A 194 -9.52 2.90 16.53
N VAL A 195 -10.05 1.72 16.89
CA VAL A 195 -9.68 0.98 18.10
C VAL A 195 -9.35 -0.45 17.66
N SER A 196 -8.21 -0.97 18.12
CA SER A 196 -7.81 -2.35 17.79
C SER A 196 -8.83 -3.36 18.31
N GLY A 197 -9.08 -4.41 17.53
CA GLY A 197 -10.10 -5.42 17.81
C GLY A 197 -11.55 -4.96 17.60
N VAL A 198 -11.78 -3.70 17.24
CA VAL A 198 -13.13 -3.17 16.94
C VAL A 198 -13.32 -3.09 15.42
N PRO A 199 -14.37 -3.72 14.85
CA PRO A 199 -14.66 -3.63 13.43
C PRO A 199 -14.94 -2.20 12.98
N VAL A 200 -14.35 -1.84 11.83
CA VAL A 200 -14.61 -0.60 11.11
C VAL A 200 -15.30 -0.95 9.79
N PRO A 201 -16.49 -0.41 9.51
CA PRO A 201 -17.16 -0.64 8.24
C PRO A 201 -16.39 0.05 7.10
N VAL A 202 -16.25 -0.65 5.98
CA VAL A 202 -15.60 -0.16 4.76
C VAL A 202 -16.51 -0.44 3.55
N PRO A 203 -16.46 0.41 2.51
CA PRO A 203 -17.30 0.22 1.34
C PRO A 203 -16.87 -1.01 0.53
N THR A 204 -17.83 -1.88 0.21
CA THR A 204 -17.64 -3.08 -0.64
C THR A 204 -18.10 -2.89 -2.08
N ARG A 205 -18.79 -1.79 -2.37
CA ARG A 205 -19.27 -1.41 -3.71
C ARG A 205 -19.20 0.09 -3.87
N ALA A 206 -18.99 0.54 -5.11
CA ALA A 206 -19.22 1.94 -5.46
C ALA A 206 -20.69 2.26 -5.19
N VAL A 207 -20.98 3.12 -4.21
CA VAL A 207 -22.33 3.58 -3.95
C VAL A 207 -22.73 4.49 -5.10
N GLY A 208 -23.66 4.03 -5.94
CA GLY A 208 -24.29 4.87 -6.95
C GLY A 208 -25.10 5.97 -6.24
N GLY A 209 -24.53 7.16 -6.13
CA GLY A 209 -25.11 8.30 -5.41
C GLY A 209 -24.17 9.50 -5.44
N ARG A 210 -24.71 10.71 -5.23
CA ARG A 210 -23.97 11.97 -5.32
C ARG A 210 -22.80 12.01 -4.31
N GLY A 211 -21.59 12.18 -4.84
CA GLY A 211 -20.34 12.31 -4.09
C GLY A 211 -19.64 10.97 -3.91
N LEU A 212 -18.52 10.78 -4.61
CA LEU A 212 -17.64 9.65 -4.37
C LEU A 212 -16.95 9.85 -3.01
N VAL A 213 -16.84 8.77 -2.24
CA VAL A 213 -16.03 8.75 -1.01
C VAL A 213 -15.01 7.64 -1.15
N THR A 214 -13.74 7.95 -0.88
CA THR A 214 -12.65 6.98 -0.80
C THR A 214 -12.29 6.77 0.66
N THR A 215 -12.36 5.53 1.13
CA THR A 215 -11.81 5.13 2.41
C THR A 215 -10.37 4.65 2.22
N VAL A 216 -9.41 5.31 2.85
CA VAL A 216 -8.00 4.90 2.86
C VAL A 216 -7.69 4.27 4.21
N VAL A 217 -7.22 3.03 4.19
CA VAL A 217 -6.88 2.25 5.39
C VAL A 217 -5.38 2.04 5.42
N ASN A 218 -4.70 2.64 6.38
CA ASN A 218 -3.30 2.37 6.64
C ASN A 218 -3.18 1.28 7.70
N VAL A 219 -2.65 0.12 7.31
CA VAL A 219 -2.53 -1.09 8.13
C VAL A 219 -1.59 -0.86 9.33
N GLY A 220 -0.60 0.02 9.18
CA GLY A 220 0.50 0.15 10.13
C GLY A 220 1.49 -1.02 10.09
N PRO A 221 2.52 -1.00 10.95
CA PRO A 221 3.71 -1.80 10.75
C PRO A 221 3.61 -3.17 11.40
N ALA A 222 4.03 -4.20 10.68
CA ALA A 222 4.11 -5.56 11.21
C ALA A 222 5.27 -5.76 12.21
N ILE A 223 6.31 -4.92 12.21
CA ILE A 223 7.53 -5.11 13.02
C ILE A 223 7.42 -4.70 14.50
N GLY A 224 6.29 -4.12 14.91
CA GLY A 224 6.05 -3.68 16.28
C GLY A 224 5.94 -4.81 17.31
N ARG A 225 5.79 -4.42 18.58
CA ARG A 225 5.24 -5.29 19.63
C ARG A 225 3.95 -4.66 20.16
N PRO A 226 2.80 -5.32 19.97
CA PRO A 226 2.56 -6.50 19.11
C PRO A 226 2.67 -6.19 17.59
N SER A 227 2.75 -7.23 16.76
CA SER A 227 2.85 -7.12 15.30
C SER A 227 1.47 -6.77 14.71
N ASN A 228 1.33 -5.58 14.12
CA ASN A 228 0.03 -5.15 13.56
C ASN A 228 -0.23 -5.83 12.22
N TRP A 229 -1.50 -6.15 11.98
CA TRP A 229 -2.02 -6.56 10.70
C TRP A 229 -3.52 -6.23 10.63
N LEU A 230 -4.11 -6.31 9.44
CA LEU A 230 -5.51 -6.03 9.20
C LEU A 230 -6.25 -7.31 8.82
N PHE A 231 -7.28 -7.66 9.57
CA PHE A 231 -8.26 -8.65 9.13
C PHE A 231 -9.30 -7.92 8.28
N PHE A 232 -9.45 -8.32 7.01
CA PHE A 232 -10.41 -7.72 6.09
C PHE A 232 -11.41 -8.79 5.63
N ASP A 233 -12.68 -8.63 6.02
CA ASP A 233 -13.80 -9.44 5.55
C ASP A 233 -14.52 -8.69 4.43
N ALA A 234 -14.20 -9.03 3.19
CA ALA A 234 -14.74 -8.37 2.00
C ALA A 234 -16.24 -8.67 1.80
N ASP A 235 -16.73 -9.80 2.29
CA ASP A 235 -18.16 -10.14 2.17
C ASP A 235 -19.01 -9.28 3.12
N ARG A 236 -18.47 -8.98 4.31
CA ARG A 236 -19.11 -8.13 5.31
C ARG A 236 -18.84 -6.64 5.10
N GLY A 237 -17.77 -6.30 4.42
CA GLY A 237 -17.33 -4.90 4.31
C GLY A 237 -16.82 -4.36 5.63
N GLU A 238 -15.98 -5.15 6.30
CA GLU A 238 -15.46 -4.79 7.61
C GLU A 238 -13.96 -5.05 7.64
N ILE A 239 -13.24 -4.16 8.32
CA ILE A 239 -11.84 -4.36 8.66
C ILE A 239 -11.68 -4.35 10.17
N VAL A 240 -10.68 -5.07 10.68
CA VAL A 240 -10.29 -5.07 12.09
C VAL A 240 -8.77 -4.93 12.16
N PHE A 241 -8.30 -3.97 12.94
CA PHE A 241 -6.87 -3.87 13.27
C PHE A 241 -6.53 -4.87 14.36
N GLU A 242 -5.70 -5.84 14.01
CA GLU A 242 -5.31 -6.97 14.84
C GLU A 242 -3.84 -6.87 15.27
N GLU A 243 -3.52 -7.59 16.34
CA GLU A 243 -2.20 -7.58 16.99
C GLU A 243 -1.74 -9.04 17.23
N ALA A 244 -0.52 -9.39 16.78
CA ALA A 244 0.05 -10.75 16.85
C ALA A 244 1.34 -10.86 17.70
#